data_AF-Q6S958-F1
#
_entry.id   AF-Q6S958-F1
#
_cell.length_a   1.000
_cell.length_b   1.000
_cell.length_c   1.000
_cell.angle_alpha   90.00
_cell.angle_beta   90.00
_cell.angle_gamma   90.00
#
_symmetry.space_group_name_H-M   'P 1'
#
loop_
_entity.id
_entity.type
_entity.pdbx_description
1 polymer ?
#
loop_
_entity_poly.entity_id
_entity_poly.type
_entity_poly.pdbx_seq_one_letter_code
_entity_poly.pdbx_strand_id
1 'polypeptide(L)'
;VDDMLQDSIYWETQKLEKCLKNEKKKCGKKICNGDCDCFQKWIGQKKEQEWTKIKEHFKTQKGFGEDVGQELPHYMILDGVLKLEFSKENTEEDKENNVSAKEIDLINKMLEEDETAAADVADNENNTTIDKLLE
;
A
#
# COMPACT_ATOMS: atom_id res chain seq x y z
N VAL A 1 -8.00 -6.09 -0.81
CA VAL A 1 -6.91 -5.22 -0.33
C VAL A 1 -6.40 -5.71 1.01
N ASP A 2 -7.30 -6.05 1.94
CA ASP A 2 -7.00 -6.67 3.25
C ASP A 2 -5.89 -7.74 3.25
N ASP A 3 -6.00 -8.77 2.40
CA ASP A 3 -4.98 -9.83 2.31
C ASP A 3 -3.56 -9.30 2.02
N MET A 4 -3.45 -8.29 1.13
CA MET A 4 -2.15 -7.68 0.80
C MET A 4 -1.55 -6.97 2.02
N LEU A 5 -2.40 -6.36 2.86
CA LEU A 5 -1.98 -5.61 4.03
C LEU A 5 -1.52 -6.53 5.15
N GLN A 6 -2.27 -7.60 5.40
CA GLN A 6 -1.89 -8.63 6.35
C GLN A 6 -0.55 -9.25 5.98
N ASP A 7 -0.36 -9.55 4.68
CA ASP A 7 0.92 -10.02 4.16
C ASP A 7 2.04 -8.98 4.36
N SER A 8 1.81 -7.70 4.06
CA SER A 8 2.82 -6.64 4.26
C SER A 8 3.23 -6.53 5.73
N ILE A 9 2.27 -6.47 6.65
CA ILE A 9 2.53 -6.42 8.10
C ILE A 9 3.27 -7.68 8.56
N TYR A 10 2.88 -8.85 8.06
CA TYR A 10 3.55 -10.11 8.37
C TYR A 10 5.02 -10.12 7.92
N TRP A 11 5.27 -9.67 6.70
CA TRP A 11 6.62 -9.57 6.16
C TRP A 11 7.51 -8.66 7.01
N GLU A 12 7.04 -7.45 7.34
CA GLU A 12 7.83 -6.50 8.10
C GLU A 12 8.04 -6.94 9.56
N THR A 13 6.96 -7.33 10.24
CA THR A 13 6.98 -7.55 11.70
C THR A 13 7.43 -8.95 12.12
N GLN A 14 7.27 -9.97 11.27
CA GLN A 14 7.53 -11.36 11.66
C GLN A 14 8.67 -11.99 10.87
N LYS A 15 8.65 -11.86 9.54
CA LYS A 15 9.60 -12.56 8.66
C LYS A 15 10.92 -11.81 8.53
N LEU A 16 10.85 -10.51 8.24
CA LEU A 16 12.03 -9.72 7.92
C LEU A 16 12.55 -8.90 9.09
N GLU A 17 11.80 -8.70 10.17
CA GLU A 17 12.25 -7.95 11.37
C GLU A 17 13.68 -8.34 11.80
N LYS A 18 13.97 -9.65 11.86
CA LYS A 18 15.30 -10.17 12.26
C LYS A 18 16.34 -10.09 11.15
N CYS A 19 15.94 -9.83 9.92
CA CYS A 19 16.74 -9.82 8.70
C CYS A 19 17.16 -8.42 8.26
N LEU A 20 16.35 -7.42 8.59
CA LEU A 20 16.62 -6.00 8.36
C LEU A 20 17.67 -5.50 9.36
N LYS A 21 18.64 -4.70 8.89
CA LYS A 21 19.61 -4.00 9.75
C LYS A 21 19.15 -2.55 10.01
N ASN A 22 19.16 -2.17 11.29
CA ASN A 22 18.54 -0.98 11.90
C ASN A 22 18.74 0.37 11.19
N GLU A 23 19.78 0.59 10.39
CA GLU A 23 20.05 1.92 9.81
C GLU A 23 19.58 2.09 8.36
N LYS A 24 19.30 1.00 7.63
CA LYS A 24 18.93 1.11 6.19
C LYS A 24 17.82 0.15 5.74
N LYS A 25 17.17 -0.59 6.66
CA LYS A 25 16.22 -1.67 6.35
C LYS A 25 16.69 -2.57 5.18
N LYS A 26 18.00 -2.86 5.10
CA LYS A 26 18.56 -3.72 4.04
C LYS A 26 18.66 -5.16 4.52
N CYS A 27 18.33 -6.08 3.63
CA CYS A 27 18.64 -7.49 3.74
C CYS A 27 20.14 -7.69 3.92
N GLY A 28 20.57 -7.87 5.17
CA GLY A 28 21.97 -7.72 5.57
C GLY A 28 22.59 -8.96 6.21
N LYS A 29 21.81 -10.03 6.38
CA LYS A 29 22.24 -11.30 6.98
C LYS A 29 22.15 -12.42 5.95
N LYS A 30 23.24 -13.16 5.73
CA LYS A 30 23.30 -14.29 4.77
C LYS A 30 22.21 -15.35 5.00
N ILE A 31 21.86 -15.61 6.27
CA ILE A 31 20.80 -16.56 6.63
C ILE A 31 19.41 -16.12 6.14
N CYS A 32 19.22 -14.83 5.90
CA CYS A 32 17.96 -14.24 5.46
C CYS A 32 17.88 -14.04 3.94
N ASN A 33 18.89 -14.43 3.16
CA ASN A 33 18.88 -14.22 1.71
C ASN A 33 17.66 -14.88 1.06
N GLY A 34 17.28 -16.09 1.49
CA GLY A 34 16.10 -16.77 0.97
C GLY A 34 14.79 -16.04 1.28
N ASP A 35 14.61 -15.57 2.52
CA ASP A 35 13.40 -14.83 2.91
C ASP A 35 13.30 -13.49 2.19
N CYS A 36 14.43 -12.80 2.03
CA CYS A 36 14.54 -11.55 1.28
C CYS A 36 14.22 -11.73 -0.20
N ASP A 37 14.79 -12.75 -0.84
CA ASP A 37 14.51 -13.05 -2.25
C ASP A 37 13.03 -13.42 -2.46
N CYS A 38 12.43 -14.14 -1.50
CA CYS A 38 11.00 -14.44 -1.51
C CYS A 38 10.13 -13.19 -1.36
N PHE A 39 10.49 -12.27 -0.46
CA PHE A 39 9.77 -11.01 -0.30
C PHE A 39 9.86 -10.14 -1.55
N GLN A 40 11.04 -10.02 -2.17
CA GLN A 40 11.21 -9.30 -3.43
C GLN A 40 10.34 -9.88 -4.56
N LYS A 41 10.25 -11.21 -4.64
CA LYS A 41 9.34 -11.87 -5.59
C LYS A 41 7.87 -11.61 -5.29
N TRP A 42 7.49 -11.61 -4.00
CA TRP A 42 6.13 -11.29 -3.57
C TRP A 42 5.76 -9.85 -3.96
N ILE A 43 6.64 -8.87 -3.68
CA ILE A 43 6.45 -7.46 -4.11
C ILE A 43 6.29 -7.38 -5.62
N GLY A 44 7.18 -8.02 -6.38
CA GLY A 44 7.10 -8.03 -7.85
C GLY A 44 5.79 -8.61 -8.37
N GLN A 45 5.34 -9.74 -7.81
CA GLN A 45 4.04 -10.33 -8.15
C GLN A 45 2.89 -9.38 -7.83
N LYS A 46 2.85 -8.79 -6.62
CA LYS A 46 1.78 -7.87 -6.22
C LYS A 46 1.74 -6.63 -7.10
N LYS A 47 2.89 -6.00 -7.36
CA LYS A 47 2.98 -4.78 -8.16
C LYS A 47 2.64 -5.01 -9.64
N GLU A 48 3.30 -5.98 -10.26
CA GLU A 48 3.22 -6.16 -11.72
C GLU A 48 1.98 -6.94 -12.16
N GLN A 49 1.55 -7.95 -11.38
CA GLN A 49 0.53 -8.89 -11.85
C GLN A 49 -0.85 -8.65 -11.27
N GLU A 50 -0.94 -8.12 -10.05
CA GLU A 50 -2.20 -7.90 -9.34
C GLU A 50 -2.57 -6.42 -9.36
N TRP A 51 -1.74 -5.55 -8.78
CA TRP A 51 -2.04 -4.13 -8.62
C TRP A 51 -2.18 -3.38 -9.94
N THR A 52 -1.27 -3.63 -10.90
CA THR A 52 -1.38 -3.06 -12.25
C THR A 52 -2.72 -3.38 -12.91
N LYS A 53 -3.20 -4.63 -12.81
CA LYS A 53 -4.49 -5.04 -13.39
C LYS A 53 -5.68 -4.40 -12.69
N ILE A 54 -5.59 -4.21 -11.36
CA ILE A 54 -6.61 -3.49 -10.60
C ILE A 54 -6.68 -2.04 -11.10
N LYS A 55 -5.54 -1.37 -11.25
CA LYS A 55 -5.49 0.01 -11.79
C LYS A 55 -6.05 0.08 -13.20
N GLU A 56 -5.67 -0.84 -14.09
CA GLU A 56 -6.21 -0.93 -15.45
C GLU A 56 -7.73 -1.11 -15.45
N HIS A 57 -8.25 -2.05 -14.65
CA HIS A 57 -9.69 -2.27 -14.54
C HIS A 57 -10.39 -1.02 -13.98
N PHE A 58 -9.83 -0.38 -12.96
CA PHE A 58 -10.38 0.84 -12.37
C PHE A 58 -10.51 1.98 -13.39
N LYS A 59 -9.51 2.14 -14.26
CA LYS A 59 -9.53 3.12 -15.37
C LYS A 59 -10.64 2.87 -16.41
N THR A 60 -11.25 1.68 -16.44
CA THR A 60 -12.36 1.38 -17.37
C THR A 60 -13.74 1.83 -16.86
N GLN A 61 -13.85 2.15 -15.57
CA GLN A 61 -15.10 2.58 -14.96
C GLN A 61 -15.52 3.96 -15.48
N LYS A 62 -16.83 4.19 -15.61
CA LYS A 62 -17.42 5.45 -16.07
C LYS A 62 -18.36 5.98 -15.00
N GLY A 63 -18.78 7.24 -15.11
CA GLY A 63 -19.68 7.86 -14.15
C GLY A 63 -18.99 8.74 -13.10
N PHE A 64 -17.66 8.69 -12.99
CA PHE A 64 -16.95 9.49 -11.99
C PHE A 64 -17.04 10.99 -12.31
N GLY A 65 -17.70 11.73 -11.40
CA GLY A 65 -17.87 13.17 -11.50
C GLY A 65 -19.02 13.63 -12.39
N GLU A 66 -19.79 12.70 -12.99
CA GLU A 66 -20.98 13.04 -13.79
C GLU A 66 -21.99 13.86 -12.96
N ASP A 67 -22.19 13.53 -11.68
CA ASP A 67 -23.09 14.22 -10.76
C ASP A 67 -22.70 15.70 -10.50
N VAL A 68 -21.42 16.03 -10.67
CA VAL A 68 -20.89 17.39 -10.52
C VAL A 68 -20.57 18.06 -11.87
N GLY A 69 -21.01 17.45 -12.97
CA GLY A 69 -20.87 17.98 -14.33
C GLY A 69 -19.45 18.02 -14.88
N GLN A 70 -18.51 17.29 -14.27
CA GLN A 70 -17.11 17.24 -14.68
C GLN A 70 -16.55 15.83 -14.54
N GLU A 71 -15.90 15.31 -15.57
CA GLU A 71 -15.21 14.01 -15.47
C GLU A 71 -14.02 14.13 -14.51
N LEU A 72 -14.01 13.30 -13.47
CA LEU A 72 -12.92 13.28 -12.50
C LEU A 72 -11.85 12.25 -12.93
N PRO A 73 -10.55 12.59 -12.84
CA PRO A 73 -9.51 11.63 -13.16
C PRO A 73 -9.57 10.40 -12.25
N HIS A 74 -9.54 9.20 -12.85
CA HIS A 74 -9.63 7.93 -12.11
C HIS A 74 -8.59 7.81 -11.01
N TYR A 75 -7.37 8.30 -11.24
CA TYR A 75 -6.31 8.21 -10.25
C TYR A 75 -6.63 9.03 -8.98
N MET A 76 -7.29 10.19 -9.11
CA MET A 76 -7.71 11.00 -7.95
C MET A 76 -8.77 10.27 -7.14
N ILE A 77 -9.72 9.60 -7.82
CA ILE A 77 -10.76 8.83 -7.13
C ILE A 77 -10.15 7.61 -6.43
N LEU A 78 -9.29 6.87 -7.12
CA LEU A 78 -8.61 5.70 -6.55
C LEU A 78 -7.78 6.08 -5.33
N ASP A 79 -6.98 7.13 -5.43
CA ASP A 79 -6.19 7.65 -4.31
C ASP A 79 -7.08 8.10 -3.14
N GLY A 80 -8.17 8.82 -3.42
CA GLY A 80 -9.13 9.25 -2.41
C GLY A 80 -9.79 8.08 -1.67
N VAL A 81 -10.25 7.06 -2.41
CA VAL A 81 -10.87 5.85 -1.83
C VAL A 81 -9.87 5.10 -0.95
N LEU A 82 -8.63 4.95 -1.41
CA LEU A 82 -7.60 4.29 -0.60
C LEU A 82 -7.27 5.11 0.65
N LYS A 83 -7.12 6.43 0.56
CA LYS A 83 -6.90 7.30 1.73
C LYS A 83 -8.04 7.20 2.75
N LEU A 84 -9.28 7.07 2.30
CA LEU A 84 -10.42 6.82 3.19
C LEU A 84 -10.33 5.44 3.85
N GLU A 85 -10.06 4.39 3.06
CA GLU A 85 -9.88 3.02 3.57
C GLU A 85 -8.81 2.97 4.68
N PHE A 86 -7.71 3.70 4.53
CA PHE A 86 -6.61 3.76 5.50
C PHE A 86 -6.74 4.86 6.56
N SER A 87 -7.86 5.59 6.58
CA SER A 87 -8.07 6.66 7.55
C SER A 87 -8.32 6.11 8.96
N LYS A 88 -7.73 6.77 9.97
CA LYS A 88 -8.02 6.46 11.39
C LYS A 88 -9.43 6.90 11.82
N GLU A 89 -10.13 7.68 11.00
CA GLU A 89 -11.45 8.24 11.28
C GLU A 89 -12.62 7.36 10.79
N ASN A 90 -12.35 6.14 10.34
CA ASN A 90 -13.40 5.22 9.87
C ASN A 90 -14.44 4.95 10.98
N THR A 91 -15.72 5.00 10.60
CA THR A 91 -16.85 4.98 11.53
C THR A 91 -17.22 3.55 11.96
N GLU A 92 -18.00 3.41 13.04
CA GLU A 92 -18.51 2.11 13.51
C GLU A 92 -19.31 1.34 12.45
N GLU A 93 -19.86 2.02 11.44
CA GLU A 93 -20.64 1.45 10.33
C GLU A 93 -19.75 0.78 9.26
N ASP A 94 -18.46 1.13 9.20
CA ASP A 94 -17.48 0.61 8.23
C ASP A 94 -16.87 -0.74 8.66
N LYS A 95 -17.18 -1.22 9.86
CA LYS A 95 -16.50 -2.37 10.51
C LYS A 95 -16.61 -3.72 9.80
N GLU A 96 -17.55 -3.89 8.87
CA GLU A 96 -17.72 -5.18 8.16
C GLU A 96 -16.78 -5.36 6.96
N ASN A 97 -16.26 -4.28 6.37
CA ASN A 97 -15.45 -4.34 5.15
C ASN A 97 -14.08 -3.64 5.25
N ASN A 98 -13.76 -3.09 6.43
CA ASN A 98 -12.59 -2.24 6.62
C ASN A 98 -11.42 -2.98 7.28
N VAL A 99 -10.22 -2.54 6.93
CA VAL A 99 -8.95 -2.84 7.61
C VAL A 99 -9.08 -2.55 9.11
N SER A 100 -8.58 -3.45 9.97
CA SER A 100 -8.71 -3.24 11.41
C SER A 100 -7.92 -2.00 11.87
N ALA A 101 -8.41 -1.33 12.92
CA ALA A 101 -7.73 -0.14 13.47
C ALA A 101 -6.24 -0.40 13.82
N LYS A 102 -5.91 -1.65 14.20
CA LYS A 102 -4.53 -2.06 14.49
C LYS A 102 -3.69 -2.16 13.21
N GLU A 103 -4.24 -2.73 12.14
CA GLU A 103 -3.56 -2.81 10.85
C GLU A 103 -3.37 -1.42 10.25
N ILE A 104 -4.39 -0.55 10.32
CA ILE A 104 -4.31 0.86 9.90
C ILE A 104 -3.18 1.59 10.64
N ASP A 105 -3.06 1.41 11.96
CA ASP A 105 -2.00 2.07 12.74
C ASP A 105 -0.61 1.58 12.35
N LEU A 106 -0.45 0.27 12.12
CA LEU A 106 0.81 -0.31 11.66
C LEU A 106 1.18 0.19 10.25
N ILE A 107 0.23 0.19 9.32
CA ILE A 107 0.44 0.65 7.93
C ILE A 107 0.85 2.11 7.89
N ASN A 108 0.13 2.98 8.60
CA ASN A 108 0.46 4.40 8.63
C ASN A 108 1.85 4.62 9.22
N LYS A 109 2.23 3.88 10.26
CA LYS A 109 3.58 3.94 10.80
C LYS A 109 4.65 3.50 9.79
N MET A 110 4.40 2.41 9.04
CA MET A 110 5.33 1.96 7.98
C MET A 110 5.50 3.03 6.90
N LEU A 111 4.41 3.64 6.45
CA LEU A 111 4.42 4.72 5.45
C LEU A 111 5.14 5.98 5.94
N GLU A 112 4.93 6.41 7.19
CA GLU A 112 5.64 7.56 7.77
C GLU A 112 7.15 7.32 7.86
N GLU A 113 7.57 6.11 8.23
CA GLU A 113 8.98 5.73 8.29
C GLU A 113 9.66 5.81 6.91
N ASP A 114 8.94 5.48 5.84
CA ASP A 114 9.47 5.51 4.47
C ASP A 114 9.43 6.93 3.86
N GLU A 115 8.42 7.76 4.17
CA GLU A 115 8.34 9.17 3.74
C GLU A 115 9.44 10.03 4.36
N THR A 116 9.84 9.77 5.62
CA THR A 116 10.99 10.48 6.23
C THR A 116 12.34 10.16 5.55
N ALA A 117 12.40 9.13 4.69
CA ALA A 117 13.58 8.75 3.92
C ALA A 117 13.56 9.24 2.45
N ALA A 118 12.40 9.67 1.91
CA ALA A 118 12.23 10.07 0.52
C ALA A 118 11.70 11.52 0.41
N ALA A 119 12.57 12.45 0.02
CA ALA A 119 12.17 13.82 -0.33
C ALA A 119 11.54 13.85 -1.74
N ASP A 120 10.36 14.46 -1.83
CA ASP A 120 9.55 14.73 -3.04
C ASP A 120 9.00 13.52 -3.80
N VAL A 121 7.77 13.10 -3.47
CA VAL A 121 6.93 12.31 -4.38
C VAL A 121 5.83 13.21 -4.95
N ALA A 122 5.95 13.54 -6.24
CA ALA A 122 4.95 14.32 -6.96
C ALA A 122 3.63 13.54 -7.02
N ASP A 123 2.52 14.17 -6.65
CA ASP A 123 1.17 13.59 -6.68
C ASP A 123 0.77 13.27 -8.14
N ASN A 124 0.85 12.00 -8.52
CA ASN A 124 0.61 11.52 -9.90
C ASN A 124 -0.05 10.13 -9.90
N GLU A 125 -0.35 9.57 -11.08
CA GLU A 125 -1.05 8.27 -11.23
C GLU A 125 -0.38 7.07 -10.53
N ASN A 126 0.87 7.18 -10.09
CA ASN A 126 1.65 6.10 -9.47
C ASN A 126 1.98 6.36 -7.99
N ASN A 127 1.24 7.24 -7.30
CA ASN A 127 1.52 7.63 -5.92
C ASN A 127 0.37 7.28 -4.95
N THR A 128 -0.39 6.22 -5.22
CA THR A 128 -1.44 5.78 -4.28
C THR A 128 -0.83 5.14 -3.03
N THR A 129 -1.61 5.01 -1.94
CA THR A 129 -1.17 4.33 -0.72
C THR A 129 -0.61 2.92 -0.98
N ILE A 130 -1.20 2.19 -1.93
CA ILE A 130 -0.73 0.85 -2.30
C ILE A 130 0.56 0.90 -3.11
N ASP A 131 0.73 1.91 -3.99
CA ASP A 131 1.99 2.07 -4.72
C ASP A 131 3.16 2.31 -3.75
N LYS A 132 2.94 3.11 -2.70
CA LYS A 132 3.92 3.37 -1.63
C LYS A 132 4.27 2.11 -0.82
N LEU A 133 3.27 1.28 -0.50
CA LEU A 133 3.51 0.01 0.22
C LEU A 133 4.26 -1.05 -0.61
N LEU A 134 4.30 -0.90 -1.93
CA LEU A 134 4.95 -1.82 -2.87
C LEU A 134 6.24 -1.23 -3.47
N GLU A 135 6.80 -0.20 -2.86
CA GLU A 135 8.08 0.42 -3.24
C GLU A 135 9.26 -0.15 -2.44
#